data_AF-A0A259M4I1-F1
#
_entry.id   AF-A0A259M4I1-F1
#
_cell.length_a   1.000
_cell.length_b   1.000
_cell.length_c   1.000
_cell.angle_alpha   90.00
_cell.angle_beta   90.00
_cell.angle_gamma   90.00
#
_symmetry.space_group_name_H-M   'P 1'
#
loop_
_entity.id
_entity.type
_entity.pdbx_description
1 polymer ?
#
loop_
_entity_poly.entity_id
_entity_poly.type
_entity_poly.pdbx_seq_one_letter_code
_entity_poly.pdbx_strand_id
1 'polypeptide(L)'
;MREGQMQKRSVALQDGMITKGPLPEVDLTGYLVLPGIIDLHGDAFERHIAPRPSAPFPIETGLHATDRDAAAHGVTTAWLAQSWSWEGGHRSPDMAEDIMEVLATLRPHLMTDLRLQLRVETHTVDTADRLLAAVRRHGIDYVIFNNHLDEALHLAQSRPVDLALWAAKSGRTPEAQMALVEATRKQSPQVPRYLCRLAEAFDTLGVHYGSHDDPDGETRERFSMIGARICEFPTARSAAA
;
A
#
# COMPACT_ATOMS: atom_id res chain seq x y z
N MET A 1 18.70 21.44 5.24
CA MET A 1 19.82 21.00 6.11
C MET A 1 21.08 20.81 5.28
N ARG A 2 22.25 21.13 5.83
CA ARG A 2 23.54 20.64 5.34
C ARG A 2 24.30 20.09 6.54
N GLU A 3 24.86 18.89 6.40
CA GLU A 3 25.62 18.22 7.47
C GLU A 3 24.83 18.09 8.79
N GLY A 4 23.53 17.78 8.71
CA GLY A 4 22.69 17.63 9.90
C GLY A 4 22.23 18.94 10.54
N GLN A 5 22.59 20.11 10.00
CA GLN A 5 22.27 21.40 10.60
C GLN A 5 21.32 22.24 9.72
N MET A 6 20.42 22.97 10.38
CA MET A 6 19.58 23.99 9.75
C MET A 6 20.41 25.24 9.44
N GLN A 7 20.25 25.78 8.24
CA GLN A 7 20.99 26.97 7.80
C GLN A 7 20.01 28.06 7.37
N LYS A 8 20.27 29.31 7.77
CA LYS A 8 19.56 30.48 7.27
C LYS A 8 20.15 30.91 5.94
N ARG A 9 19.66 30.33 4.85
CA ARG A 9 20.11 30.62 3.47
C ARG A 9 18.94 30.55 2.51
N SER A 10 19.08 31.20 1.36
CA SER A 10 18.15 31.04 0.25
C SER A 10 18.25 29.65 -0.37
N VAL A 11 17.12 29.17 -0.89
CA VAL A 11 17.01 27.99 -1.75
C VAL A 11 16.42 28.46 -3.06
N ALA A 12 17.08 28.14 -4.17
CA ALA A 12 16.60 28.46 -5.51
C ALA A 12 16.03 27.21 -6.17
N LEU A 13 14.91 27.36 -6.89
CA LEU A 13 14.20 26.28 -7.57
C LEU A 13 14.02 26.66 -9.05
N GLN A 14 14.39 25.75 -9.96
CA GLN A 14 14.16 25.91 -11.39
C GLN A 14 13.81 24.54 -11.98
N ASP A 15 12.74 24.49 -12.77
CA ASP A 15 12.28 23.26 -13.46
C ASP A 15 12.15 22.05 -12.51
N GLY A 16 11.60 22.29 -11.30
CA GLY A 16 11.40 21.26 -10.27
C GLY A 16 12.66 20.85 -9.49
N MET A 17 13.81 21.47 -9.78
CA MET A 17 15.10 21.09 -9.20
C MET A 17 15.69 22.21 -8.32
N ILE A 18 16.37 21.83 -7.25
CA ILE A 18 17.16 22.77 -6.44
C ILE A 18 18.36 23.23 -7.26
N THR A 19 18.50 24.53 -7.45
CA THR A 19 19.54 25.16 -8.27
C THR A 19 20.27 26.28 -7.52
N LYS A 20 21.08 27.05 -8.24
CA LYS A 20 21.72 28.28 -7.80
C LYS A 20 21.41 29.40 -8.80
N GLY A 21 21.35 30.63 -8.31
CA GLY A 21 21.28 31.82 -9.16
C GLY A 21 20.63 32.97 -8.41
N PRO A 22 20.54 34.15 -9.03
CA PRO A 22 19.42 35.03 -8.79
C PRO A 22 18.19 34.49 -9.55
N LEU A 23 17.09 34.32 -8.84
CA LEU A 23 15.74 34.04 -9.36
C LEU A 23 14.78 35.02 -8.69
N PRO A 24 13.54 35.19 -9.18
CA PRO A 24 12.52 35.97 -8.48
C PRO A 24 12.39 35.50 -7.02
N GLU A 25 12.47 36.43 -6.08
CA GLU A 25 12.50 36.12 -4.66
C GLU A 25 11.09 36.09 -4.06
N VAL A 26 10.89 35.17 -3.10
CA VAL A 26 9.71 35.12 -2.23
C VAL A 26 10.21 35.19 -0.79
N ASP A 27 9.73 36.16 -0.03
CA ASP A 27 10.12 36.32 1.38
C ASP A 27 9.43 35.27 2.26
N LEU A 28 10.23 34.35 2.78
CA LEU A 28 9.81 33.31 3.72
C LEU A 28 10.39 33.55 5.12
N THR A 29 10.73 34.80 5.46
CA THR A 29 11.20 35.18 6.78
C THR A 29 10.20 34.75 7.84
N GLY A 30 10.67 34.02 8.85
CA GLY A 30 9.83 33.47 9.92
C GLY A 30 9.30 32.06 9.65
N TYR A 31 9.47 31.52 8.44
CA TYR A 31 9.10 30.14 8.09
C TYR A 31 10.31 29.20 8.06
N LEU A 32 10.05 27.91 8.26
CA LEU A 32 11.01 26.85 7.97
C LEU A 32 10.73 26.28 6.59
N VAL A 33 11.78 26.20 5.76
CA VAL A 33 11.74 25.48 4.49
C VAL A 33 12.32 24.09 4.71
N LEU A 34 11.46 23.08 4.62
CA LEU A 34 11.80 21.67 4.84
C LEU A 34 11.60 20.87 3.53
N PRO A 35 12.27 19.72 3.37
CA PRO A 35 11.91 18.77 2.33
C PRO A 35 10.44 18.35 2.47
N GLY A 36 9.80 18.06 1.34
CA GLY A 36 8.45 17.51 1.36
C GLY A 36 8.40 16.16 2.08
N ILE A 37 7.26 15.87 2.70
CA ILE A 37 7.05 14.63 3.44
C ILE A 37 6.89 13.47 2.46
N ILE A 38 7.51 12.34 2.78
CA ILE A 38 7.33 11.07 2.09
C ILE A 38 6.47 10.19 2.99
N ASP A 39 5.27 9.85 2.51
CA ASP A 39 4.38 8.88 3.17
C ASP A 39 4.53 7.51 2.52
N LEU A 40 5.03 6.53 3.27
CA LEU A 40 5.28 5.18 2.75
C LEU A 40 4.04 4.28 2.82
N HIS A 41 2.99 4.69 3.53
CA HIS A 41 1.81 3.86 3.78
C HIS A 41 0.55 4.68 4.02
N GLY A 42 -0.14 5.04 2.92
CA GLY A 42 -1.38 5.80 2.97
C GLY A 42 -2.62 4.91 2.81
N ASP A 43 -3.17 4.36 3.90
CA ASP A 43 -4.50 3.69 3.89
C ASP A 43 -5.66 4.69 3.79
N ALA A 44 -5.42 5.98 4.07
CA ALA A 44 -6.46 7.00 4.13
C ALA A 44 -7.21 7.17 2.80
N PHE A 45 -6.56 6.89 1.66
CA PHE A 45 -7.16 7.00 0.34
C PHE A 45 -8.37 6.09 0.15
N GLU A 46 -8.47 4.97 0.87
CA GLU A 46 -9.63 4.07 0.85
C GLU A 46 -10.93 4.84 1.17
N ARG A 47 -10.86 5.84 2.07
CA ARG A 47 -12.00 6.69 2.43
C ARG A 47 -12.42 7.63 1.30
N HIS A 48 -11.51 7.97 0.39
CA HIS A 48 -11.80 8.80 -0.78
C HIS A 48 -12.34 7.98 -1.95
N ILE A 49 -11.86 6.74 -2.15
CA ILE A 49 -12.30 5.87 -3.25
C ILE A 49 -13.57 5.06 -2.91
N ALA A 50 -13.81 4.78 -1.63
CA ALA A 50 -14.96 4.03 -1.14
C ALA A 50 -15.54 4.67 0.14
N PRO A 51 -16.03 5.93 0.06
CA PRO A 51 -16.52 6.66 1.24
C PRO A 51 -17.71 5.98 1.93
N ARG A 52 -18.44 5.12 1.21
CA ARG A 52 -19.51 4.27 1.74
C ARG A 52 -19.44 2.89 1.06
N PRO A 53 -19.58 1.78 1.78
CA PRO A 53 -19.46 0.43 1.20
C PRO A 53 -20.46 0.12 0.08
N SER A 54 -21.63 0.78 0.08
CA SER A 54 -22.77 0.42 -0.78
C SER A 54 -22.93 1.27 -2.04
N ALA A 55 -22.06 2.25 -2.29
CA ALA A 55 -22.21 3.17 -3.40
C ALA A 55 -20.94 3.20 -4.27
N PRO A 56 -21.05 3.00 -5.59
CA PRO A 56 -19.93 3.21 -6.48
C PRO A 56 -19.53 4.68 -6.44
N PHE A 57 -18.25 4.94 -6.22
CA PHE A 57 -17.66 6.27 -6.27
C PHE A 57 -16.56 6.27 -7.34
N PRO A 58 -16.47 7.30 -8.20
CA PRO A 58 -15.46 7.31 -9.24
C PRO A 58 -14.04 7.34 -8.65
N ILE A 59 -13.19 6.38 -9.04
CA ILE A 59 -11.80 6.26 -8.58
C ILE A 59 -11.03 7.56 -8.85
N GLU A 60 -11.23 8.17 -10.02
CA GLU A 60 -10.61 9.43 -10.40
C GLU A 60 -10.87 10.55 -9.39
N THR A 61 -12.14 10.72 -8.99
CA THR A 61 -12.52 11.70 -7.98
C THR A 61 -11.84 11.41 -6.64
N GLY A 62 -11.76 10.14 -6.25
CA GLY A 62 -11.10 9.71 -5.02
C GLY A 62 -9.59 10.00 -5.02
N LEU A 63 -8.91 9.71 -6.12
CA LEU A 63 -7.47 9.98 -6.28
C LEU A 63 -7.16 11.47 -6.30
N HIS A 64 -7.97 12.29 -6.96
CA HIS A 64 -7.82 13.75 -6.91
C HIS A 64 -8.05 14.33 -5.51
N ALA A 65 -9.00 13.78 -4.75
CA ALA A 65 -9.21 14.19 -3.36
C ALA A 65 -8.01 13.80 -2.49
N THR A 66 -7.49 12.58 -2.67
CA THR A 66 -6.30 12.08 -1.96
C THR A 66 -5.07 12.95 -2.25
N ASP A 67 -4.82 13.29 -3.52
CA ASP A 67 -3.70 14.15 -3.94
C ASP A 67 -3.76 15.55 -3.30
N ARG A 68 -4.94 16.17 -3.31
CA ARG A 68 -5.14 17.49 -2.70
C ARG A 68 -4.95 17.45 -1.18
N ASP A 69 -5.45 16.41 -0.52
CA ASP A 69 -5.32 16.28 0.92
C ASP A 69 -3.85 16.05 1.31
N ALA A 70 -3.14 15.17 0.59
CA ALA A 70 -1.70 14.96 0.75
C ALA A 70 -0.91 16.27 0.58
N ALA A 71 -1.14 16.99 -0.52
CA ALA A 71 -0.46 18.26 -0.81
C ALA A 71 -0.72 19.31 0.28
N ALA A 72 -1.95 19.43 0.77
CA ALA A 72 -2.33 20.38 1.82
C ALA A 72 -1.63 20.10 3.15
N HIS A 73 -1.24 18.86 3.42
CA HIS A 73 -0.51 18.45 4.62
C HIS A 73 1.01 18.38 4.42
N GLY A 74 1.54 18.89 3.29
CA GLY A 74 2.97 18.94 3.02
C GLY A 74 3.59 17.62 2.54
N VAL A 75 2.76 16.63 2.22
CA VAL A 75 3.19 15.38 1.58
C VAL A 75 3.46 15.66 0.11
N THR A 76 4.65 15.31 -0.37
CA THR A 76 5.04 15.46 -1.78
C THR A 76 5.16 14.13 -2.51
N THR A 77 5.32 13.03 -1.77
CA THR A 77 5.37 11.67 -2.31
C THR A 77 4.61 10.75 -1.36
N ALA A 78 3.71 9.93 -1.90
CA ALA A 78 2.94 9.00 -1.10
C ALA A 78 2.74 7.65 -1.81
N TRP A 79 2.80 6.55 -1.06
CA TRP A 79 2.34 5.24 -1.51
C TRP A 79 0.95 4.96 -0.96
N LEU A 80 0.00 4.70 -1.86
CA LEU A 80 -1.36 4.30 -1.52
C LEU A 80 -1.40 2.79 -1.34
N ALA A 81 -1.79 2.30 -0.17
CA ALA A 81 -1.78 0.88 0.17
C ALA A 81 -3.03 0.16 -0.38
N GLN A 82 -2.97 -0.31 -1.63
CA GLN A 82 -4.08 -1.02 -2.28
C GLN A 82 -3.94 -2.53 -2.10
N SER A 83 -5.03 -3.18 -1.69
CA SER A 83 -5.02 -4.63 -1.47
C SER A 83 -5.13 -5.41 -2.78
N TRP A 84 -4.43 -6.55 -2.83
CA TRP A 84 -4.61 -7.63 -3.80
C TRP A 84 -5.00 -8.88 -3.01
N SER A 85 -6.30 -9.04 -2.77
CA SER A 85 -6.82 -9.93 -1.73
C SER A 85 -7.91 -10.88 -2.24
N TRP A 86 -7.93 -12.08 -1.68
CA TRP A 86 -9.02 -13.05 -1.82
C TRP A 86 -10.34 -12.54 -1.22
N GLU A 87 -10.30 -11.49 -0.38
CA GLU A 87 -11.49 -10.87 0.19
C GLU A 87 -12.40 -10.23 -0.88
N GLY A 88 -11.86 -9.86 -2.04
CA GLY A 88 -12.67 -9.27 -3.11
C GLY A 88 -13.18 -7.85 -2.78
N GLY A 89 -14.22 -7.40 -3.49
CA GLY A 89 -14.75 -6.03 -3.35
C GLY A 89 -13.68 -4.98 -3.65
N HIS A 90 -13.58 -3.94 -2.80
CA HIS A 90 -12.55 -2.89 -2.93
C HIS A 90 -11.11 -3.40 -2.71
N ARG A 91 -10.94 -4.63 -2.25
CA ARG A 91 -9.64 -5.27 -1.98
C ARG A 91 -9.27 -6.30 -3.07
N SER A 92 -10.10 -6.45 -4.09
CA SER A 92 -9.91 -7.44 -5.15
C SER A 92 -8.73 -7.07 -6.07
N PRO A 93 -8.15 -8.06 -6.76
CA PRO A 93 -7.26 -7.81 -7.90
C PRO A 93 -7.88 -6.91 -8.98
N ASP A 94 -9.18 -7.06 -9.26
CA ASP A 94 -9.90 -6.24 -10.25
C ASP A 94 -9.88 -4.75 -9.85
N MET A 95 -10.23 -4.43 -8.59
CA MET A 95 -10.18 -3.07 -8.09
C MET A 95 -8.75 -2.50 -8.08
N ALA A 96 -7.77 -3.34 -7.72
CA ALA A 96 -6.38 -2.91 -7.75
C ALA A 96 -5.93 -2.51 -9.17
N GLU A 97 -6.29 -3.30 -10.18
CA GLU A 97 -6.01 -2.98 -11.58
C GLU A 97 -6.78 -1.74 -12.05
N ASP A 98 -8.06 -1.59 -11.71
CA ASP A 98 -8.84 -0.38 -12.03
C ASP A 98 -8.16 0.89 -11.45
N ILE A 99 -7.69 0.83 -10.21
CA ILE A 99 -6.95 1.93 -9.58
C ILE A 99 -5.61 2.18 -10.28
N MET A 100 -4.88 1.13 -10.65
CA MET A 100 -3.62 1.28 -11.40
C MET A 100 -3.83 1.95 -12.76
N GLU A 101 -4.90 1.59 -13.47
CA GLU A 101 -5.23 2.17 -14.77
C GLU A 101 -5.58 3.65 -14.65
N VAL A 102 -6.42 4.02 -13.68
CA VAL A 102 -6.78 5.43 -13.45
C VAL A 102 -5.59 6.23 -12.91
N LEU A 103 -4.81 5.70 -11.97
CA LEU A 103 -3.64 6.41 -11.45
C LEU A 103 -2.62 6.70 -12.55
N ALA A 104 -2.42 5.76 -13.49
CA ALA A 104 -1.50 5.94 -14.61
C ALA A 104 -1.90 7.11 -15.53
N THR A 105 -3.20 7.34 -15.74
CA THR A 105 -3.70 8.45 -16.56
C THR A 105 -3.63 9.79 -15.82
N LEU A 106 -3.81 9.77 -14.50
CA LEU A 106 -3.85 10.98 -13.67
C LEU A 106 -2.47 11.51 -13.29
N ARG A 107 -1.46 10.65 -13.11
CA ARG A 107 -0.10 11.01 -12.66
C ARG A 107 0.46 12.32 -13.23
N PRO A 108 0.36 12.63 -14.54
CA PRO A 108 0.88 13.89 -15.11
C PRO A 108 0.18 15.17 -14.60
N HIS A 109 -0.99 15.04 -13.97
CA HIS A 109 -1.86 16.13 -13.56
C HIS A 109 -1.99 16.27 -12.03
N LEU A 110 -1.33 15.39 -11.26
CA LEU A 110 -1.36 15.41 -9.80
C LEU A 110 -0.35 16.42 -9.24
N MET A 111 -0.64 16.95 -8.05
CA MET A 111 0.25 17.87 -7.33
C MET A 111 1.39 17.13 -6.63
N THR A 112 1.17 15.87 -6.25
CA THR A 112 2.11 15.02 -5.52
C THR A 112 2.52 13.80 -6.36
N ASP A 113 3.67 13.21 -6.03
CA ASP A 113 4.10 11.92 -6.56
C ASP A 113 3.32 10.79 -5.87
N LEU A 114 2.09 10.54 -6.34
CA LEU A 114 1.27 9.42 -5.87
C LEU A 114 1.67 8.12 -6.56
N ARG A 115 2.01 7.14 -5.73
CA ARG A 115 2.41 5.78 -6.08
C ARG A 115 1.47 4.78 -5.44
N LEU A 116 1.50 3.55 -5.91
CA LEU A 116 0.68 2.47 -5.38
C LEU A 116 1.59 1.43 -4.75
N GLN A 117 1.32 1.09 -3.50
CA GLN A 117 1.86 -0.09 -2.83
C GLN A 117 0.80 -1.19 -2.92
N LEU A 118 1.20 -2.42 -3.27
CA LEU A 118 0.30 -3.57 -3.25
C LEU A 118 0.43 -4.34 -1.93
N ARG A 119 -0.68 -4.42 -1.19
CA ARG A 119 -0.81 -5.31 -0.04
C ARG A 119 -1.39 -6.66 -0.49
N VAL A 120 -0.51 -7.62 -0.74
CA VAL A 120 -0.83 -8.91 -1.37
C VAL A 120 -1.11 -9.97 -0.33
N GLU A 121 -2.29 -10.57 -0.38
CA GLU A 121 -2.60 -11.72 0.45
C GLU A 121 -1.76 -12.94 0.05
N THR A 122 -1.16 -13.61 1.04
CA THR A 122 -0.33 -14.80 0.81
C THR A 122 -1.11 -15.96 0.18
N HIS A 123 -2.44 -15.97 0.32
CA HIS A 123 -3.36 -16.99 -0.20
C HIS A 123 -4.13 -16.50 -1.42
N THR A 124 -3.42 -15.96 -2.40
CA THR A 124 -3.92 -15.64 -3.74
C THR A 124 -3.13 -16.38 -4.82
N VAL A 125 -2.82 -17.66 -4.52
CA VAL A 125 -1.80 -18.44 -5.25
C VAL A 125 -2.10 -18.62 -6.74
N ASP A 126 -3.39 -18.64 -7.08
CA ASP A 126 -3.92 -18.75 -8.44
C ASP A 126 -3.77 -17.47 -9.27
N THR A 127 -3.46 -16.35 -8.63
CA THR A 127 -3.35 -15.03 -9.29
C THR A 127 -1.91 -14.59 -9.57
N ALA A 128 -0.90 -15.43 -9.29
CA ALA A 128 0.52 -15.08 -9.39
C ALA A 128 0.90 -14.45 -10.74
N ASP A 129 0.49 -15.06 -11.85
CA ASP A 129 0.80 -14.57 -13.19
C ASP A 129 0.14 -13.22 -13.49
N ARG A 130 -1.10 -13.05 -13.03
CA ARG A 130 -1.86 -11.79 -13.15
C ARG A 130 -1.19 -10.68 -12.35
N LEU A 131 -0.82 -10.95 -11.10
CA LEU A 131 -0.11 -10.01 -10.23
C LEU A 131 1.22 -9.56 -10.85
N LEU A 132 2.05 -10.51 -11.31
CA LEU A 132 3.34 -10.18 -11.91
C LEU A 132 3.19 -9.39 -13.23
N ALA A 133 2.14 -9.67 -14.01
CA ALA A 133 1.82 -8.89 -15.20
C ALA A 133 1.42 -7.44 -14.83
N ALA A 134 0.56 -7.27 -13.83
CA ALA A 134 0.13 -5.96 -13.35
C ALA A 134 1.31 -5.14 -12.78
N VAL A 135 2.13 -5.74 -11.92
CA VAL A 135 3.35 -5.13 -11.36
C VAL A 135 4.27 -4.61 -12.46
N ARG A 136 4.52 -5.43 -13.49
CA ARG A 136 5.37 -5.03 -14.63
C ARG A 136 4.71 -3.94 -15.48
N ARG A 137 3.42 -4.07 -15.79
CA ARG A 137 2.69 -3.14 -16.67
C ARG A 137 2.60 -1.73 -16.06
N HIS A 138 2.34 -1.64 -14.76
CA HIS A 138 2.10 -0.37 -14.07
C HIS A 138 3.32 0.17 -13.31
N GLY A 139 4.44 -0.55 -13.33
CA GLY A 139 5.67 -0.15 -12.66
C GLY A 139 5.50 -0.06 -11.15
N ILE A 140 4.83 -1.04 -10.54
CA ILE A 140 4.71 -1.13 -9.09
C ILE A 140 6.08 -1.44 -8.52
N ASP A 141 6.55 -0.58 -7.61
CA ASP A 141 7.88 -0.65 -7.00
C ASP A 141 7.85 -1.11 -5.53
N TYR A 142 6.66 -1.31 -4.95
CA TYR A 142 6.49 -1.65 -3.54
C TYR A 142 5.35 -2.65 -3.29
N VAL A 143 5.66 -3.82 -2.72
CA VAL A 143 4.72 -4.90 -2.42
C VAL A 143 4.88 -5.41 -0.99
N ILE A 144 3.80 -5.53 -0.24
CA ILE A 144 3.80 -6.03 1.15
C ILE A 144 2.92 -7.27 1.24
N PHE A 145 3.47 -8.37 1.73
CA PHE A 145 2.71 -9.60 1.97
C PHE A 145 1.87 -9.47 3.24
N ASN A 146 0.63 -9.95 3.17
CA ASN A 146 -0.30 -9.96 4.30
C ASN A 146 -1.08 -11.27 4.36
N ASN A 147 -1.65 -11.60 5.52
CA ASN A 147 -2.50 -12.76 5.71
C ASN A 147 -3.63 -12.48 6.70
N HIS A 148 -4.83 -12.21 6.17
CA HIS A 148 -6.01 -11.95 6.98
C HIS A 148 -6.78 -13.22 7.41
N LEU A 149 -6.31 -14.43 7.08
CA LEU A 149 -7.05 -15.66 7.42
C LEU A 149 -7.16 -15.88 8.93
N ASP A 150 -6.08 -15.66 9.67
CA ASP A 150 -6.06 -15.89 11.12
C ASP A 150 -6.96 -14.88 11.84
N GLU A 151 -7.00 -13.63 11.39
CA GLU A 151 -7.94 -12.63 11.89
C GLU A 151 -9.39 -13.06 11.62
N ALA A 152 -9.71 -13.51 10.40
CA ALA A 152 -11.06 -13.95 10.07
C ALA A 152 -11.51 -15.14 10.94
N LEU A 153 -10.61 -16.11 11.17
CA LEU A 153 -10.87 -17.26 12.05
C LEU A 153 -11.05 -16.82 13.51
N HIS A 154 -10.24 -15.87 13.98
CA HIS A 154 -10.37 -15.33 15.32
C HIS A 154 -11.71 -14.62 15.52
N LEU A 155 -12.08 -13.71 14.60
CA LEU A 155 -13.34 -12.96 14.68
C LEU A 155 -14.56 -13.88 14.63
N ALA A 156 -14.51 -14.96 13.83
CA ALA A 156 -15.58 -15.95 13.80
C ALA A 156 -15.84 -16.59 15.17
N GLN A 157 -14.79 -16.78 15.97
CA GLN A 157 -14.88 -17.43 17.28
C GLN A 157 -15.18 -16.44 18.40
N SER A 158 -14.54 -15.28 18.40
CA SER A 158 -14.53 -14.34 19.54
C SER A 158 -15.45 -13.14 19.35
N ARG A 159 -15.70 -12.73 18.09
CA ARG A 159 -16.32 -11.44 17.74
C ARG A 159 -17.20 -11.55 16.47
N PRO A 160 -18.26 -12.38 16.48
CA PRO A 160 -19.05 -12.67 15.27
C PRO A 160 -19.75 -11.45 14.66
N VAL A 161 -20.06 -10.42 15.46
CA VAL A 161 -20.61 -9.15 14.96
C VAL A 161 -19.61 -8.43 14.05
N ASP A 162 -18.33 -8.45 14.41
CA ASP A 162 -17.29 -7.78 13.62
C ASP A 162 -16.98 -8.57 12.34
N LEU A 163 -17.03 -9.90 12.39
CA LEU A 163 -17.00 -10.73 11.18
C LEU A 163 -18.16 -10.39 10.23
N ALA A 164 -19.37 -10.19 10.77
CA ALA A 164 -20.53 -9.81 9.96
C ALA A 164 -20.35 -8.44 9.31
N LEU A 165 -19.80 -7.46 10.03
CA LEU A 165 -19.48 -6.14 9.47
C LEU A 165 -18.41 -6.24 8.38
N TRP A 166 -17.38 -7.07 8.56
CA TRP A 166 -16.38 -7.32 7.53
C TRP A 166 -16.98 -7.99 6.29
N ALA A 167 -17.78 -9.04 6.46
CA ALA A 167 -18.47 -9.71 5.35
C ALA A 167 -19.35 -8.73 4.56
N ALA A 168 -20.07 -7.85 5.26
CA ALA A 168 -20.93 -6.84 4.66
C ALA A 168 -20.17 -5.82 3.79
N LYS A 169 -18.93 -5.46 4.15
CA LYS A 169 -18.07 -4.59 3.31
C LYS A 169 -17.78 -5.17 1.93
N SER A 170 -17.87 -6.49 1.80
CA SER A 170 -17.69 -7.21 0.53
C SER A 170 -19.01 -7.76 -0.04
N GLY A 171 -20.16 -7.31 0.48
CA GLY A 171 -21.48 -7.75 0.02
C GLY A 171 -21.82 -9.21 0.36
N ARG A 172 -21.17 -9.81 1.36
CA ARG A 172 -21.37 -11.21 1.75
C ARG A 172 -22.06 -11.36 3.10
N THR A 173 -22.71 -12.51 3.29
CA THR A 173 -23.15 -12.94 4.62
C THR A 173 -21.97 -13.51 5.42
N PRO A 174 -22.06 -13.60 6.76
CA PRO A 174 -21.03 -14.24 7.58
C PRO A 174 -20.74 -15.68 7.14
N GLU A 175 -21.77 -16.45 6.76
CA GLU A 175 -21.64 -17.84 6.32
C GLU A 175 -20.88 -17.93 4.99
N ALA A 176 -21.21 -17.05 4.04
CA ALA A 176 -20.50 -16.98 2.76
C ALA A 176 -19.05 -16.53 2.95
N GLN A 177 -18.78 -15.61 3.88
CA GLN A 177 -17.42 -15.20 4.25
C GLN A 177 -16.62 -16.37 4.82
N MET A 178 -17.20 -17.15 5.74
CA MET A 178 -16.51 -18.31 6.31
C MET A 178 -16.29 -19.44 5.31
N ALA A 179 -17.22 -19.65 4.38
CA ALA A 179 -17.03 -20.59 3.27
C ALA A 179 -15.84 -20.18 2.39
N LEU A 180 -15.68 -18.88 2.11
CA LEU A 180 -14.53 -18.33 1.40
C LEU A 180 -13.23 -18.52 2.20
N VAL A 181 -13.20 -18.16 3.49
CA VAL A 181 -12.03 -18.35 4.36
C VAL A 181 -11.57 -19.81 4.36
N GLU A 182 -12.50 -20.77 4.49
CA GLU A 182 -12.16 -22.19 4.47
C GLU A 182 -11.64 -22.64 3.11
N ALA A 183 -12.20 -22.15 2.00
CA ALA A 183 -11.71 -22.45 0.67
C ALA A 183 -10.30 -21.89 0.44
N THR A 184 -10.06 -20.64 0.85
CA THR A 184 -8.75 -19.98 0.76
C THR A 184 -7.70 -20.67 1.62
N ARG A 185 -8.04 -21.10 2.84
CA ARG A 185 -7.11 -21.83 3.73
C ARG A 185 -6.61 -23.14 3.13
N LYS A 186 -7.38 -23.80 2.25
CA LYS A 186 -6.93 -25.01 1.54
C LYS A 186 -5.73 -24.75 0.62
N GLN A 187 -5.43 -23.49 0.31
CA GLN A 187 -4.25 -23.11 -0.47
C GLN A 187 -2.95 -23.11 0.34
N SER A 188 -2.99 -23.19 1.68
CA SER A 188 -1.80 -23.10 2.56
C SER A 188 -0.59 -23.95 2.12
N PRO A 189 -0.75 -25.21 1.65
CA PRO A 189 0.38 -26.02 1.17
C PRO A 189 1.12 -25.41 -0.03
N GLN A 190 0.48 -24.55 -0.82
CA GLN A 190 1.04 -23.92 -2.01
C GLN A 190 1.71 -22.57 -1.72
N VAL A 191 1.39 -21.94 -0.57
CA VAL A 191 1.85 -20.59 -0.20
C VAL A 191 3.37 -20.45 -0.19
N PRO A 192 4.18 -21.37 0.40
CA PRO A 192 5.63 -21.21 0.40
C PRO A 192 6.23 -21.12 -1.01
N ARG A 193 5.76 -21.97 -1.94
CA ARG A 193 6.20 -21.94 -3.34
C ARG A 193 5.75 -20.66 -4.05
N TYR A 194 4.53 -20.21 -3.77
CA TYR A 194 3.99 -18.96 -4.29
C TYR A 194 4.84 -17.75 -3.85
N LEU A 195 5.17 -17.65 -2.56
CA LEU A 195 5.98 -16.55 -2.03
C LEU A 195 7.40 -16.55 -2.62
N CYS A 196 8.07 -17.71 -2.69
CA CYS A 196 9.39 -17.78 -3.32
C CYS A 196 9.35 -17.38 -4.80
N ARG A 197 8.32 -17.79 -5.53
CA ARG A 197 8.12 -17.40 -6.95
C ARG A 197 7.97 -15.88 -7.09
N LEU A 198 7.19 -15.26 -6.21
CA LEU A 198 7.00 -13.81 -6.24
C LEU A 198 8.28 -13.06 -5.84
N ALA A 199 8.96 -13.50 -4.79
CA ALA A 199 10.22 -12.91 -4.34
C ALA A 199 11.29 -12.89 -5.45
N GLU A 200 11.50 -14.02 -6.13
CA GLU A 200 12.46 -14.11 -7.25
C GLU A 200 12.09 -13.15 -8.40
N ALA A 201 10.80 -13.05 -8.71
CA ALA A 201 10.31 -12.11 -9.73
C ALA A 201 10.46 -10.65 -9.29
N PHE A 202 10.19 -10.33 -8.02
CA PHE A 202 10.34 -9.01 -7.45
C PHE A 202 11.80 -8.56 -7.40
N ASP A 203 12.73 -9.44 -7.04
CA ASP A 203 14.17 -9.19 -7.11
C ASP A 203 14.60 -8.85 -8.55
N THR A 204 14.11 -9.60 -9.53
CA THR A 204 14.40 -9.36 -10.96
C THR A 204 13.83 -8.02 -11.46
N LEU A 205 12.66 -7.63 -10.95
CA LEU A 205 11.97 -6.39 -11.32
C LEU A 205 12.44 -5.17 -10.52
N GLY A 206 13.26 -5.35 -9.49
CA GLY A 206 13.70 -4.28 -8.59
C GLY A 206 12.60 -3.75 -7.68
N VAL A 207 11.60 -4.58 -7.36
CA VAL A 207 10.50 -4.25 -6.46
C VAL A 207 10.98 -4.36 -5.02
N HIS A 208 10.68 -3.36 -4.19
CA HIS A 208 10.82 -3.47 -2.75
C HIS A 208 9.68 -4.30 -2.18
N TYR A 209 9.99 -5.27 -1.32
CA TYR A 209 8.94 -6.07 -0.71
C TYR A 209 9.21 -6.47 0.73
N GLY A 210 8.13 -6.80 1.41
CA GLY A 210 8.11 -7.01 2.86
C GLY A 210 6.88 -7.79 3.32
N SER A 211 6.63 -7.72 4.61
CA SER A 211 5.46 -8.32 5.27
C SER A 211 4.78 -7.34 6.22
N HIS A 212 3.51 -7.61 6.52
CA HIS A 212 2.65 -6.80 7.37
C HIS A 212 2.30 -7.55 8.65
N ASP A 213 2.24 -6.84 9.78
CA ASP A 213 1.80 -7.33 11.09
C ASP A 213 2.57 -8.54 11.66
N ASP A 214 3.85 -8.71 11.29
CA ASP A 214 4.67 -9.83 11.78
C ASP A 214 4.53 -10.01 13.31
N PRO A 215 3.98 -11.16 13.78
CA PRO A 215 3.60 -11.35 15.19
C PRO A 215 4.76 -11.75 16.09
N ASP A 216 5.85 -12.23 15.50
CA ASP A 216 7.01 -12.75 16.20
C ASP A 216 8.28 -12.69 15.32
N GLY A 217 9.42 -12.92 15.96
CA GLY A 217 10.71 -12.93 15.26
C GLY A 217 10.86 -14.09 14.27
N GLU A 218 10.16 -15.20 14.47
CA GLU A 218 10.21 -16.35 13.57
C GLU A 218 9.53 -16.04 12.24
N THR A 219 8.38 -15.37 12.26
CA THR A 219 7.67 -14.90 11.06
C THR A 219 8.51 -13.89 10.30
N ARG A 220 9.11 -12.93 11.02
CA ARG A 220 10.05 -11.95 10.48
C ARG A 220 11.26 -12.61 9.81
N GLU A 221 11.84 -13.62 10.44
CA GLU A 221 12.97 -14.39 9.88
C GLU A 221 12.56 -15.13 8.60
N ARG A 222 11.38 -15.77 8.58
CA ARG A 222 10.85 -16.46 7.40
C ARG A 222 10.71 -15.53 6.19
N PHE A 223 10.13 -14.35 6.37
CA PHE A 223 10.04 -13.37 5.29
C PHE A 223 11.41 -12.80 4.89
N SER A 224 12.29 -12.57 5.86
CA SER A 224 13.64 -12.11 5.55
C SER A 224 14.44 -13.14 4.75
N MET A 225 14.25 -14.44 4.99
CA MET A 225 14.94 -15.52 4.26
C MET A 225 14.56 -15.57 2.78
N ILE A 226 13.35 -15.15 2.42
CA ILE A 226 12.92 -15.06 1.02
C ILE A 226 13.23 -13.69 0.40
N GLY A 227 13.95 -12.81 1.09
CA GLY A 227 14.34 -11.49 0.56
C GLY A 227 13.38 -10.35 0.85
N ALA A 228 12.23 -10.59 1.50
CA ALA A 228 11.33 -9.54 1.95
C ALA A 228 12.00 -8.80 3.12
N ARG A 229 12.56 -7.61 2.90
CA ARG A 229 13.38 -6.89 3.91
C ARG A 229 12.61 -5.90 4.76
N ILE A 230 11.40 -5.54 4.33
CA ILE A 230 10.57 -4.56 5.01
C ILE A 230 9.60 -5.30 5.93
N CYS A 231 9.37 -4.75 7.12
CA CYS A 231 8.32 -5.18 8.03
C CYS A 231 7.46 -3.97 8.38
N GLU A 232 6.23 -3.96 7.91
CA GLU A 232 5.25 -2.93 8.25
C GLU A 232 4.45 -3.35 9.49
N PHE A 233 4.24 -2.40 10.39
CA PHE A 233 3.44 -2.58 11.61
C PHE A 233 3.76 -3.85 12.43
N PRO A 234 5.03 -4.17 12.75
CA PRO A 234 5.34 -5.34 13.58
C PRO A 234 4.55 -5.31 14.89
N THR A 235 3.83 -6.38 15.19
CA THR A 235 2.92 -6.41 16.36
C THR A 235 3.62 -6.88 17.64
N ALA A 236 4.90 -7.29 17.53
CA ALA A 236 5.76 -7.63 18.65
C ALA A 236 7.16 -7.04 18.52
N ARG A 237 7.79 -6.75 19.67
CA ARG A 237 9.18 -6.25 19.72
C ARG A 237 10.18 -7.19 19.05
N SER A 238 9.95 -8.50 19.11
CA SER A 238 10.83 -9.50 18.46
C SER A 238 10.80 -9.41 16.94
N ALA A 239 9.71 -8.92 16.34
CA ALA A 239 9.62 -8.68 14.89
C ALA A 239 10.19 -7.31 14.48
N ALA A 240 10.16 -6.34 15.40
CA ALA A 240 10.61 -4.96 15.18
C ALA A 240 12.12 -4.73 15.41
N ALA A 241 12.82 -5.68 16.04
CA ALA A 241 14.19 -5.55 16.53
C ALA A 241 15.25 -5.80 15.47
#